data_AF-A0A2A6BZZ9-F1
#
_entry.id   AF-A0A2A6BZZ9-F1
#
_cell.length_a   1.000
_cell.length_b   1.000
_cell.length_c   1.000
_cell.angle_alpha   90.00
_cell.angle_beta   90.00
_cell.angle_gamma   90.00
#
_symmetry.space_group_name_H-M   'P 1'
#
loop_
_entity.id
_entity.type
_entity.pdbx_description
1 polymer ?
#
loop_
_entity_poly.entity_id
_entity_poly.type
_entity_poly.pdbx_seq_one_letter_code
_entity_poly.pdbx_strand_id
1 'polypeptide(L)'
;MLSNDDIADLYANNLYLKCVIVFRFLTSGVAIALLMKMLAHKSLVALMNFHALWTFILCLSTFVDGAINVYTHLTMRISSDLLVIGAQCLMRRVLAIVGVYGSVFSLLAMSIERYRASKKLATYEYTACGTKYVVFHLAIVACLSTIHCLVYGTTWIIPHCVLVSREGENVIRIIVAALVLTEIFTITSFAKLLSTNIKTRNGNSHNLTLSERYQLTENIRMLKLLLPIDSFNLVYLQGIVMPVIMLIRSRSERALEKQLISTNNPSNICFFSRYNIEITKGW
;
A
#
# COMPACT_ATOMS: atom_id res chain seq x y z
N MET A 1 21.30 -19.75 -9.87
CA MET A 1 20.50 -19.05 -8.85
C MET A 1 21.47 -18.15 -8.12
N LEU A 2 21.22 -16.83 -8.05
CA LEU A 2 22.12 -15.90 -7.36
C LEU A 2 22.22 -16.31 -5.88
N SER A 3 23.42 -16.21 -5.30
CA SER A 3 23.58 -16.40 -3.85
C SER A 3 22.92 -15.25 -3.09
N ASN A 4 22.62 -15.44 -1.80
CA ASN A 4 22.06 -14.36 -0.98
C ASN A 4 22.99 -13.14 -0.92
N ASP A 5 24.29 -13.36 -0.99
CA ASP A 5 25.32 -12.30 -0.98
C ASP A 5 25.32 -11.50 -2.28
N ASP A 6 25.15 -12.15 -3.44
CA ASP A 6 25.04 -11.47 -4.74
C ASP A 6 23.78 -10.58 -4.78
N ILE A 7 22.67 -11.07 -4.21
CA ILE A 7 21.43 -10.28 -4.13
C ILE A 7 21.64 -9.10 -3.18
N ALA A 8 22.28 -9.32 -2.02
CA ALA A 8 22.55 -8.24 -1.07
C ALA A 8 23.45 -7.16 -1.69
N ASP A 9 24.48 -7.53 -2.45
CA ASP A 9 25.35 -6.59 -3.15
C ASP A 9 24.60 -5.79 -4.23
N LEU A 10 23.73 -6.45 -5.01
CA LEU A 10 22.86 -5.78 -5.96
C LEU A 10 21.98 -4.73 -5.29
N TYR A 11 21.42 -5.02 -4.12
CA TYR A 11 20.60 -4.09 -3.35
C TYR A 11 21.45 -2.95 -2.76
N ALA A 12 22.63 -3.25 -2.21
CA ALA A 12 23.55 -2.27 -1.62
C ALA A 12 24.00 -1.20 -2.64
N ASN A 13 24.17 -1.59 -3.89
CA ASN A 13 24.68 -0.72 -4.95
C ASN A 13 23.58 -0.05 -5.79
N ASN A 14 22.30 -0.37 -5.57
CA ASN A 14 21.19 0.16 -6.36
C ASN A 14 20.81 1.59 -5.96
N LEU A 15 21.28 2.58 -6.73
CA LEU A 15 20.96 4.00 -6.53
C LEU A 15 19.45 4.28 -6.47
N TYR A 16 18.66 3.61 -7.31
CA TYR A 16 17.20 3.81 -7.34
C TYR A 16 16.57 3.44 -5.99
N LEU A 17 16.98 2.33 -5.39
CA LEU A 17 16.46 1.92 -4.09
C LEU A 17 16.80 2.93 -2.99
N LYS A 18 18.03 3.45 -3.00
CA LYS A 18 18.46 4.51 -2.06
C LYS A 18 17.60 5.76 -2.20
N CYS A 19 17.37 6.23 -3.43
CA CYS A 19 16.49 7.38 -3.70
C CYS A 19 15.06 7.14 -3.20
N VAL A 20 14.52 5.95 -3.42
CA VAL A 20 13.18 5.55 -2.95
C VAL A 20 13.08 5.57 -1.43
N ILE A 21 14.08 5.04 -0.73
CA ILE A 21 14.11 5.01 0.74
C ILE A 21 14.09 6.44 1.30
N VAL A 22 14.95 7.32 0.76
CA VAL A 22 15.00 8.73 1.17
C VAL A 22 13.68 9.44 0.87
N PHE A 23 13.12 9.24 -0.32
CA PHE A 23 11.83 9.83 -0.70
C PHE A 23 10.73 9.42 0.27
N ARG A 24 10.60 8.10 0.57
CA ARG A 24 9.60 7.58 1.52
C ARG A 24 9.78 8.14 2.93
N PHE A 25 11.02 8.28 3.38
CA PHE A 25 11.33 8.87 4.68
C PHE A 25 10.86 10.32 4.77
N LEU A 26 11.18 11.14 3.76
CA LEU A 26 10.81 12.55 3.74
C LEU A 26 9.28 12.74 3.62
N THR A 27 8.63 12.01 2.71
CA THR A 27 7.19 12.15 2.49
C THR A 27 6.37 11.68 3.69
N SER A 28 6.78 10.60 4.36
CA SER A 28 6.11 10.13 5.58
C SER A 28 6.24 11.12 6.74
N GLY A 29 7.40 11.76 6.89
CA GLY A 29 7.60 12.83 7.88
C GLY A 29 6.68 14.03 7.65
N VAL A 30 6.57 14.49 6.40
CA VAL A 30 5.63 15.58 6.03
C VAL A 30 4.18 15.17 6.29
N ALA A 31 3.79 13.95 5.93
CA ALA A 31 2.42 13.46 6.16
C ALA A 31 2.05 13.44 7.65
N ILE A 32 2.96 13.00 8.53
CA ILE A 32 2.74 13.00 9.98
C ILE A 32 2.48 14.41 10.49
N ALA A 33 3.28 15.39 10.06
CA ALA A 33 3.11 16.79 10.47
C ALA A 33 1.74 17.37 10.04
N LEU A 34 1.24 16.96 8.87
CA LEU A 34 -0.06 17.42 8.34
C LEU A 34 -1.26 16.76 9.04
N LEU A 35 -1.15 15.50 9.47
CA LEU A 35 -2.26 14.75 10.08
C LEU A 35 -2.68 15.28 11.47
N MET A 36 -1.83 16.04 12.15
CA MET A 36 -2.10 16.56 13.51
C MET A 36 -3.19 17.64 13.58
N LYS A 37 -3.81 18.07 12.46
CA LYS A 37 -4.71 19.25 12.41
C LYS A 37 -6.13 19.00 11.88
N MET A 38 -6.71 17.80 12.02
CA MET A 38 -8.06 17.53 11.50
C MET A 38 -9.18 17.72 12.54
N LEU A 39 -10.16 18.57 12.22
CA LEU A 39 -11.43 18.76 12.96
C LEU A 39 -12.61 18.22 12.12
N ALA A 40 -13.50 17.41 12.71
CA ALA A 40 -14.63 16.79 12.02
C ALA A 40 -15.95 16.76 12.85
N HIS A 41 -17.07 16.35 12.22
CA HIS A 41 -18.43 16.27 12.80
C HIS A 41 -18.75 14.97 13.58
N LYS A 42 -19.42 15.06 14.75
CA LYS A 42 -19.53 14.01 15.80
C LYS A 42 -19.73 12.54 15.36
N SER A 43 -20.64 12.22 14.43
CA SER A 43 -20.90 10.81 14.03
C SER A 43 -19.88 10.25 13.03
N LEU A 44 -19.35 11.10 12.14
CA LEU A 44 -18.28 10.76 11.19
C LEU A 44 -16.89 10.87 11.81
N VAL A 45 -16.76 11.66 12.89
CA VAL A 45 -15.52 11.85 13.65
C VAL A 45 -14.93 10.53 14.06
N ALA A 46 -15.73 9.57 14.54
CA ALA A 46 -15.18 8.28 14.94
C ALA A 46 -14.49 7.58 13.76
N LEU A 47 -15.18 7.42 12.62
CA LEU A 47 -14.62 6.78 11.43
C LEU A 47 -13.44 7.56 10.83
N MET A 48 -13.52 8.89 10.79
CA MET A 48 -12.42 9.74 10.35
C MET A 48 -11.21 9.67 11.29
N ASN A 49 -11.41 9.60 12.60
CA ASN A 49 -10.33 9.46 13.58
C ASN A 49 -9.66 8.10 13.43
N PHE A 50 -10.42 7.02 13.21
CA PHE A 50 -9.84 5.71 12.89
C PHE A 50 -9.07 5.75 11.58
N HIS A 51 -9.63 6.35 10.52
CA HIS A 51 -8.91 6.51 9.26
C HIS A 51 -7.60 7.31 9.44
N ALA A 52 -7.65 8.44 10.14
CA ALA A 52 -6.47 9.24 10.45
C ALA A 52 -5.45 8.46 11.29
N LEU A 53 -5.90 7.66 12.25
CA LEU A 53 -5.06 6.76 13.04
C LEU A 53 -4.38 5.70 12.15
N TRP A 54 -5.10 5.08 11.22
CA TRP A 54 -4.53 4.08 10.30
C TRP A 54 -3.47 4.70 9.39
N THR A 55 -3.78 5.87 8.82
CA THR A 55 -2.83 6.63 8.01
C THR A 55 -1.60 7.04 8.83
N PHE A 56 -1.80 7.48 10.08
CA PHE A 56 -0.69 7.79 10.98
C PHE A 56 0.18 6.57 11.28
N ILE A 57 -0.41 5.43 11.63
CA ILE A 57 0.31 4.16 11.89
C ILE A 57 1.13 3.76 10.66
N LEU A 58 0.54 3.87 9.47
CA LEU A 58 1.22 3.55 8.23
C LEU A 58 2.39 4.50 7.94
N CYS A 59 2.19 5.81 8.07
CA CYS A 59 3.24 6.80 7.89
C CYS A 59 4.37 6.59 8.90
N LEU A 60 4.04 6.36 10.17
CA LEU A 60 5.02 6.08 11.23
C LEU A 60 5.79 4.79 10.95
N SER A 61 5.11 3.71 10.56
CA SER A 61 5.77 2.44 10.21
C SER A 61 6.70 2.61 9.01
N THR A 62 6.28 3.36 7.99
CA THR A 62 7.10 3.66 6.81
C THR A 62 8.31 4.53 7.18
N PHE A 63 8.13 5.52 8.06
CA PHE A 63 9.19 6.38 8.57
C PHE A 63 10.23 5.59 9.36
N VAL A 64 9.80 4.76 10.31
CA VAL A 64 10.68 3.90 11.13
C VAL A 64 11.42 2.92 10.24
N ASP A 65 10.74 2.26 9.29
CA ASP A 65 11.38 1.36 8.34
C ASP A 65 12.42 2.08 7.46
N GLY A 66 12.08 3.27 6.99
CA GLY A 66 13.00 4.14 6.24
C GLY A 66 14.23 4.52 7.05
N ALA A 67 14.05 4.93 8.31
CA ALA A 67 15.14 5.27 9.23
C ALA A 67 16.06 4.06 9.48
N ILE A 68 15.50 2.87 9.73
CA ILE A 68 16.28 1.64 9.90
C ILE A 68 17.07 1.33 8.63
N ASN A 69 16.46 1.45 7.45
CA ASN A 69 17.16 1.18 6.18
C ASN A 69 18.28 2.20 5.91
N VAL A 70 18.05 3.49 6.14
CA VAL A 70 19.09 4.52 6.02
C VAL A 70 20.22 4.25 6.99
N TYR A 71 19.91 3.98 8.25
CA TYR A 71 20.90 3.65 9.28
C TYR A 71 21.74 2.43 8.85
N THR A 72 21.08 1.33 8.46
CA THR A 72 21.74 0.10 8.01
C THR A 72 22.68 0.38 6.84
N HIS A 73 22.25 1.16 5.84
CA HIS A 73 23.08 1.53 4.70
C HIS A 73 24.28 2.42 5.06
N LEU A 74 24.16 3.25 6.10
CA LEU A 74 25.26 4.11 6.57
C LEU A 74 26.27 3.34 7.41
N THR A 75 25.85 2.28 8.09
CA THR A 75 26.69 1.51 9.02
C THR A 75 27.19 0.17 8.47
N MET A 76 26.69 -0.28 7.31
CA MET A 76 27.10 -1.56 6.71
C MET A 76 28.60 -1.56 6.39
N ARG A 77 29.28 -2.66 6.77
CA ARG A 77 30.69 -2.89 6.42
C ARG A 77 30.82 -3.87 5.25
N ILE A 78 29.91 -4.83 5.19
CA ILE A 78 29.80 -5.84 4.13
C ILE A 78 28.34 -5.97 3.69
N SER A 79 28.10 -6.40 2.46
CA SER A 79 26.74 -6.50 1.89
C SER A 79 25.84 -7.49 2.67
N SER A 80 26.42 -8.54 3.26
CA SER A 80 25.68 -9.51 4.08
C SER A 80 25.05 -8.89 5.34
N ASP A 81 25.50 -7.71 5.78
CA ASP A 81 24.89 -6.98 6.91
C ASP A 81 23.44 -6.53 6.61
N LEU A 82 23.04 -6.52 5.33
CA LEU A 82 21.67 -6.24 4.89
C LEU A 82 20.73 -7.44 5.09
N LEU A 83 21.25 -8.65 5.34
CA LEU A 83 20.44 -9.86 5.44
C LEU A 83 19.65 -9.86 6.76
N VAL A 84 18.34 -10.00 6.63
CA VAL A 84 17.38 -9.99 7.74
C VAL A 84 16.56 -11.28 7.69
N ILE A 85 16.29 -11.87 8.86
CA ILE A 85 15.45 -13.07 9.00
C ILE A 85 13.97 -12.68 8.87
N GLY A 86 13.16 -13.55 8.28
CA GLY A 86 11.73 -13.33 8.04
C GLY A 86 10.94 -12.86 9.27
N ALA A 87 11.24 -13.39 10.47
CA ALA A 87 10.59 -12.94 11.71
C ALA A 87 10.84 -11.45 12.03
N GLN A 88 12.07 -10.97 11.84
CA GLN A 88 12.40 -9.55 12.03
C GLN A 88 11.70 -8.69 10.97
N CYS A 89 11.60 -9.19 9.73
CA CYS A 89 10.85 -8.51 8.69
C CYS A 89 9.36 -8.42 8.98
N LEU A 90 8.74 -9.49 9.48
CA LEU A 90 7.34 -9.48 9.90
C LEU A 90 7.11 -8.43 10.98
N MET A 91 7.96 -8.40 12.02
CA MET A 91 7.86 -7.41 13.10
C MET A 91 7.98 -5.97 12.60
N ARG A 92 8.85 -5.71 11.61
CA ARG A 92 8.97 -4.40 10.98
C ARG A 92 7.76 -4.02 10.13
N ARG A 93 7.11 -5.01 9.49
CA ARG A 93 6.02 -4.80 8.52
C ARG A 93 4.62 -4.89 9.13
N VAL A 94 4.44 -5.48 10.31
CA VAL A 94 3.11 -5.71 10.90
C VAL A 94 2.30 -4.42 11.05
N LEU A 95 2.92 -3.33 11.49
CA LEU A 95 2.24 -2.04 11.64
C LEU A 95 1.82 -1.46 10.29
N ALA A 96 2.67 -1.57 9.26
CA ALA A 96 2.31 -1.16 7.90
C ALA A 96 1.16 -2.02 7.35
N ILE A 97 1.18 -3.34 7.56
CA ILE A 97 0.12 -4.26 7.12
C ILE A 97 -1.23 -3.86 7.75
N VAL A 98 -1.25 -3.66 9.07
CA VAL A 98 -2.45 -3.21 9.79
C VAL A 98 -2.90 -1.83 9.30
N GLY A 99 -1.96 -0.89 9.11
CA GLY A 99 -2.25 0.46 8.61
C GLY A 99 -2.87 0.46 7.21
N VAL A 100 -2.37 -0.35 6.27
CA VAL A 100 -2.91 -0.50 4.91
C VAL A 100 -4.33 -1.05 4.95
N TYR A 101 -4.58 -2.12 5.72
CA TYR A 101 -5.94 -2.68 5.80
C TYR A 101 -6.88 -1.69 6.50
N GLY A 102 -6.41 -1.05 7.56
CA GLY A 102 -7.13 -0.01 8.27
C GLY A 102 -7.56 1.14 7.36
N SER A 103 -6.66 1.68 6.53
CA SER A 103 -6.95 2.81 5.64
C SER A 103 -8.01 2.45 4.60
N VAL A 104 -7.86 1.29 3.94
CA VAL A 104 -8.80 0.82 2.90
C VAL A 104 -10.19 0.55 3.48
N PHE A 105 -10.28 -0.26 4.55
CA PHE A 105 -11.57 -0.66 5.10
C PHE A 105 -12.27 0.46 5.88
N SER A 106 -11.55 1.44 6.42
CA SER A 106 -12.17 2.63 7.00
C SER A 106 -12.81 3.53 5.93
N LEU A 107 -12.21 3.66 4.74
CA LEU A 107 -12.83 4.36 3.60
C LEU A 107 -14.07 3.62 3.08
N LEU A 108 -14.01 2.29 2.98
CA LEU A 108 -15.19 1.48 2.66
C LEU A 108 -16.31 1.67 3.70
N ALA A 109 -15.98 1.64 4.99
CA ALA A 109 -16.96 1.86 6.05
C ALA A 109 -17.58 3.26 5.97
N MET A 110 -16.78 4.30 5.69
CA MET A 110 -17.27 5.66 5.45
C MET A 110 -18.17 5.74 4.21
N SER A 111 -17.87 5.03 3.12
CA SER A 111 -18.71 5.04 1.92
C SER A 111 -20.08 4.40 2.15
N ILE A 112 -20.14 3.27 2.88
CA ILE A 112 -21.40 2.62 3.25
C ILE A 112 -22.21 3.52 4.21
N GLU A 113 -21.55 4.14 5.17
CA GLU A 113 -22.18 5.05 6.13
C GLU A 113 -22.77 6.28 5.43
N ARG A 114 -22.00 6.94 4.55
CA ARG A 114 -22.47 8.07 3.72
C ARG A 114 -23.59 7.65 2.77
N TYR A 115 -23.53 6.45 2.20
CA TYR A 115 -24.61 5.92 1.36
C TYR A 115 -25.93 5.84 2.15
N ARG A 116 -25.89 5.32 3.38
CA ARG A 116 -27.08 5.25 4.25
C ARG A 116 -27.56 6.64 4.67
N ALA A 117 -26.64 7.55 4.98
CA ALA A 117 -26.97 8.94 5.32
C ALA A 117 -27.71 9.64 4.16
N SER A 118 -27.23 9.47 2.92
CA SER A 118 -27.89 10.01 1.72
C SER A 118 -29.27 9.42 1.47
N LYS A 119 -29.49 8.13 1.78
CA LYS A 119 -30.79 7.46 1.56
C LYS A 119 -31.84 7.79 2.63
N LYS A 120 -31.42 8.11 3.86
CA LYS A 120 -32.31 8.33 5.02
C LYS A 120 -32.22 9.75 5.57
N LEU A 121 -32.15 10.75 4.71
CA LEU A 121 -31.93 12.16 5.08
C LEU A 121 -32.84 12.62 6.25
N ALA A 122 -34.15 12.40 6.15
CA ALA A 122 -35.11 12.79 7.19
C ALA A 122 -34.92 12.11 8.56
N THR A 123 -34.38 10.89 8.60
CA THR A 123 -34.32 10.05 9.82
C THR A 123 -32.89 9.69 10.24
N TYR A 124 -31.89 10.23 9.55
CA TYR A 124 -30.50 9.82 9.73
C TYR A 124 -30.01 10.16 11.14
N GLU A 125 -30.26 11.36 11.66
CA GLU A 125 -29.83 11.75 13.01
C GLU A 125 -30.33 10.81 14.12
N TYR A 126 -31.57 10.32 13.99
CA TYR A 126 -32.17 9.40 14.96
C TYR A 126 -31.69 7.96 14.81
N THR A 127 -31.23 7.58 13.62
CA THR A 127 -30.84 6.19 13.30
C THR A 127 -29.34 6.00 13.11
N ALA A 128 -28.56 7.08 13.21
CA ALA A 128 -27.12 7.10 13.00
C ALA A 128 -26.41 6.29 14.08
N CYS A 129 -25.97 5.09 13.71
CA CYS A 129 -25.14 4.25 14.56
C CYS A 129 -23.77 4.06 13.91
N GLY A 130 -22.96 5.12 13.93
CA GLY A 130 -21.58 5.12 13.41
C GLY A 130 -20.73 3.99 14.00
N THR A 131 -20.97 3.64 15.27
CA THR A 131 -20.28 2.58 16.00
C THR A 131 -20.37 1.20 15.34
N LYS A 132 -21.48 0.86 14.67
CA LYS A 132 -21.63 -0.43 13.98
C LYS A 132 -20.62 -0.56 12.83
N TYR A 133 -20.38 0.52 12.10
CA TYR A 133 -19.40 0.56 11.02
C TYR A 133 -17.96 0.58 11.56
N VAL A 134 -17.76 1.18 12.73
CA VAL A 134 -16.49 1.11 13.45
C VAL A 134 -16.16 -0.35 13.80
N VAL A 135 -17.06 -1.05 14.48
CA VAL A 135 -16.84 -2.47 14.84
C VAL A 135 -16.64 -3.35 13.60
N PHE A 136 -17.44 -3.13 12.56
CA PHE A 136 -17.34 -3.87 11.31
C PHE A 136 -15.95 -3.74 10.66
N HIS A 137 -15.42 -2.51 10.50
CA HIS A 137 -14.11 -2.37 9.87
C HIS A 137 -12.98 -2.90 10.76
N LEU A 138 -13.05 -2.70 12.09
CA LEU A 138 -12.06 -3.23 13.03
C LEU A 138 -11.97 -4.76 12.97
N ALA A 139 -13.12 -5.44 12.88
CA ALA A 139 -13.16 -6.89 12.76
C ALA A 139 -12.50 -7.38 11.46
N ILE A 140 -12.76 -6.71 10.32
CA ILE A 140 -12.15 -7.07 9.03
C ILE A 140 -10.63 -6.84 9.07
N VAL A 141 -10.19 -5.69 9.59
CA VAL A 141 -8.76 -5.35 9.71
C VAL A 141 -8.05 -6.39 10.57
N ALA A 142 -8.59 -6.72 11.75
CA ALA A 142 -8.01 -7.74 12.63
C ALA A 142 -7.93 -9.11 11.95
N CYS A 143 -8.99 -9.53 11.26
CA CYS A 143 -9.04 -10.81 10.54
C CYS A 143 -7.97 -10.87 9.45
N LEU A 144 -7.94 -9.90 8.54
CA LEU A 144 -6.99 -9.88 7.41
C LEU A 144 -5.55 -9.72 7.88
N SER A 145 -5.28 -8.87 8.88
CA SER A 145 -3.94 -8.73 9.46
C SER A 145 -3.46 -10.03 10.09
N THR A 146 -4.34 -10.76 10.78
CA THR A 146 -4.01 -12.07 11.37
C THR A 146 -3.68 -13.08 10.27
N ILE A 147 -4.53 -13.19 9.24
CA ILE A 147 -4.28 -14.08 8.09
C ILE A 147 -2.94 -13.74 7.44
N HIS A 148 -2.65 -12.46 7.20
CA HIS A 148 -1.38 -12.03 6.62
C HIS A 148 -0.19 -12.47 7.49
N CYS A 149 -0.23 -12.22 8.80
CA CYS A 149 0.86 -12.61 9.71
C CYS A 149 1.08 -14.12 9.72
N LEU A 150 0.02 -14.93 9.67
CA LEU A 150 0.11 -16.39 9.64
C LEU A 150 0.74 -16.91 8.34
N VAL A 151 0.45 -16.29 7.19
CA VAL A 151 1.00 -16.72 5.89
C VAL A 151 2.36 -16.12 5.56
N TYR A 152 2.87 -15.17 6.36
CA TYR A 152 4.13 -14.49 6.05
C TYR A 152 5.35 -15.43 6.15
N GLY A 153 5.35 -16.44 7.02
CA GLY A 153 6.49 -17.35 7.18
C GLY A 153 7.74 -16.68 7.77
N THR A 154 8.53 -17.41 8.56
CA THR A 154 9.60 -16.80 9.40
C THR A 154 11.01 -17.30 9.13
N THR A 155 11.17 -18.37 8.34
CA THR A 155 12.42 -19.14 8.23
C THR A 155 13.39 -18.66 7.14
N TRP A 156 12.98 -17.70 6.33
CA TRP A 156 13.72 -17.23 5.16
C TRP A 156 14.60 -16.02 5.49
N ILE A 157 15.69 -15.86 4.72
CA ILE A 157 16.67 -14.77 4.87
C ILE A 157 16.59 -13.90 3.61
N ILE A 158 16.44 -12.58 3.78
CA ILE A 158 16.33 -11.63 2.68
C ILE A 158 17.08 -10.32 2.96
N PRO A 159 17.65 -9.67 1.94
CA PRO A 159 18.35 -8.39 2.10
C PRO A 159 17.41 -7.19 2.29
N HIS A 160 16.11 -7.35 2.03
CA HIS A 160 15.13 -6.29 2.19
C HIS A 160 13.77 -6.87 2.57
N CYS A 161 13.17 -6.35 3.64
CA CYS A 161 11.86 -6.79 4.10
C CYS A 161 10.77 -6.42 3.10
N VAL A 162 10.20 -7.41 2.41
CA VAL A 162 9.08 -7.24 1.49
C VAL A 162 7.74 -7.52 2.18
N LEU A 163 6.65 -7.02 1.61
CA LEU A 163 5.30 -7.26 2.15
C LEU A 163 4.77 -8.67 1.79
N VAL A 164 5.31 -9.28 0.74
CA VAL A 164 4.85 -10.58 0.22
C VAL A 164 5.91 -11.63 0.48
N SER A 165 5.58 -12.65 1.26
CA SER A 165 6.45 -13.81 1.43
C SER A 165 6.29 -14.82 0.30
N ARG A 166 7.31 -15.68 0.12
CA ARG A 166 7.27 -16.73 -0.89
C ARG A 166 6.20 -17.80 -0.58
N GLU A 167 6.04 -18.14 0.70
CA GLU A 167 5.05 -19.13 1.15
C GLU A 167 3.62 -18.60 1.04
N GLY A 168 3.41 -17.32 1.38
CA GLY A 168 2.13 -16.65 1.36
C GLY A 168 1.78 -15.98 0.02
N GLU A 169 2.60 -16.12 -1.02
CA GLU A 169 2.50 -15.31 -2.24
C GLU A 169 1.10 -15.38 -2.86
N ASN A 170 0.55 -16.58 -3.00
CA ASN A 170 -0.77 -16.78 -3.60
C ASN A 170 -1.88 -16.12 -2.77
N VAL A 171 -1.85 -16.30 -1.44
CA VAL A 171 -2.85 -15.74 -0.52
C VAL A 171 -2.76 -14.22 -0.50
N ILE A 172 -1.56 -13.67 -0.37
CA ILE A 172 -1.33 -12.23 -0.32
C ILE A 172 -1.70 -11.58 -1.67
N ARG A 173 -1.43 -12.24 -2.81
CA ARG A 173 -1.85 -11.75 -4.13
C ARG A 173 -3.38 -11.64 -4.24
N ILE A 174 -4.12 -12.63 -3.73
CA ILE A 174 -5.59 -12.59 -3.69
C ILE A 174 -6.06 -11.43 -2.79
N ILE A 175 -5.46 -11.27 -1.60
CA ILE A 175 -5.80 -10.17 -0.68
C ILE A 175 -5.54 -8.82 -1.35
N VAL A 176 -4.39 -8.63 -1.99
CA VAL A 176 -4.05 -7.38 -2.69
C VAL A 176 -5.05 -7.10 -3.81
N ALA A 177 -5.41 -8.10 -4.61
CA ALA A 177 -6.44 -7.93 -5.64
C ALA A 177 -7.79 -7.53 -5.04
N ALA A 178 -8.20 -8.13 -3.92
CA ALA A 178 -9.43 -7.75 -3.22
C ALA A 178 -9.39 -6.31 -2.68
N LEU A 179 -8.24 -5.84 -2.20
CA LEU A 179 -8.07 -4.45 -1.75
C LEU A 179 -8.19 -3.46 -2.91
N VAL A 180 -7.56 -3.75 -4.05
CA VAL A 180 -7.68 -2.94 -5.29
C VAL A 180 -9.15 -2.82 -5.71
N LEU A 181 -9.86 -3.95 -5.75
CA LEU A 181 -11.29 -3.95 -6.09
C LEU A 181 -12.12 -3.16 -5.08
N THR A 182 -11.79 -3.25 -3.79
CA THR A 182 -12.47 -2.52 -2.71
C THR A 182 -12.28 -1.01 -2.85
N GLU A 183 -11.07 -0.55 -3.18
CA GLU A 183 -10.82 0.88 -3.41
C GLU A 183 -11.53 1.39 -4.67
N ILE A 184 -11.46 0.65 -5.79
CA ILE A 184 -12.20 1.01 -7.02
C ILE A 184 -13.71 1.12 -6.71
N PHE A 185 -14.25 0.16 -5.96
CA PHE A 185 -15.64 0.20 -5.51
C PHE A 185 -15.95 1.42 -4.62
N THR A 186 -15.03 1.79 -3.73
CA THR A 186 -15.21 2.92 -2.81
C THR A 186 -15.18 4.26 -3.56
N ILE A 187 -14.23 4.45 -4.47
CA ILE A 187 -14.12 5.65 -5.33
C ILE A 187 -15.37 5.81 -6.19
N THR A 188 -15.80 4.74 -6.87
CA THR A 188 -16.99 4.78 -7.72
C THR A 188 -18.26 5.04 -6.92
N SER A 189 -18.36 4.49 -5.71
CA SER A 189 -19.46 4.77 -4.78
C SER A 189 -19.48 6.23 -4.34
N PHE A 190 -18.34 6.80 -3.97
CA PHE A 190 -18.23 8.22 -3.59
C PHE A 190 -18.58 9.15 -4.76
N ALA A 191 -18.07 8.89 -5.96
CA ALA A 191 -18.36 9.69 -7.15
C ALA A 191 -19.87 9.66 -7.49
N LYS A 192 -20.48 8.46 -7.46
CA LYS A 192 -21.93 8.30 -7.71
C LYS A 192 -22.77 9.00 -6.64
N LEU A 193 -22.40 8.87 -5.36
CA LEU A 193 -23.07 9.54 -4.25
C LEU A 193 -22.97 11.06 -4.38
N LEU A 194 -21.79 11.59 -4.73
CA LEU A 194 -21.58 13.02 -4.90
C LEU A 194 -22.48 13.57 -6.02
N SER A 195 -22.51 12.92 -7.17
CA SER A 195 -23.38 13.29 -8.29
C SER A 195 -24.86 13.26 -7.91
N THR A 196 -25.29 12.19 -7.22
CA THR A 196 -26.68 12.02 -6.78
C THR A 196 -27.09 13.09 -5.77
N ASN A 197 -26.22 13.40 -4.81
CA ASN A 197 -26.48 14.41 -3.78
C ASN A 197 -26.55 15.83 -4.39
N ILE A 198 -25.68 16.17 -5.33
CA ILE A 198 -25.73 17.45 -6.05
C ILE A 198 -27.03 17.57 -6.86
N LYS A 199 -27.42 16.51 -7.59
CA LYS A 199 -28.68 16.50 -8.35
C LYS A 199 -29.89 16.66 -7.44
N THR A 200 -29.91 15.97 -6.30
CA THR A 200 -31.00 16.07 -5.32
C THR A 200 -31.09 17.47 -4.72
N ARG A 201 -29.93 18.08 -4.39
CA ARG A 201 -29.86 19.45 -3.86
C ARG A 201 -30.42 20.46 -4.85
N ASN A 202 -30.09 20.34 -6.13
CA ASN A 202 -30.49 21.31 -7.15
C ASN A 202 -31.94 21.10 -7.61
N GLY A 203 -32.41 19.85 -7.72
CA GLY A 203 -33.74 19.53 -8.22
C GLY A 203 -34.86 19.66 -7.19
N ASN A 204 -34.59 19.32 -5.92
CA ASN A 204 -35.59 19.25 -4.87
C ASN A 204 -35.37 20.28 -3.76
N SER A 205 -34.59 21.35 -4.01
CA SER A 205 -34.20 22.33 -2.98
C SER A 205 -35.40 22.80 -2.16
N HIS A 206 -36.51 23.16 -2.82
CA HIS A 206 -37.71 23.70 -2.18
C HIS A 206 -38.46 22.70 -1.28
N ASN A 207 -38.40 21.40 -1.58
CA ASN A 207 -39.14 20.35 -0.86
C ASN A 207 -38.38 19.82 0.37
N LEU A 208 -37.10 20.16 0.52
CA LEU A 208 -36.28 19.72 1.64
C LEU A 208 -36.44 20.64 2.85
N THR A 209 -36.56 20.04 4.03
CA THR A 209 -36.50 20.74 5.32
C THR A 209 -35.13 21.36 5.56
N LEU A 210 -35.02 22.32 6.48
CA LEU A 210 -33.76 22.99 6.79
C LEU A 210 -32.67 22.00 7.24
N SER A 211 -33.03 21.03 8.10
CA SER A 211 -32.12 20.00 8.59
C SER A 211 -31.62 19.11 7.44
N GLU A 212 -32.52 18.67 6.56
CA GLU A 212 -32.15 17.86 5.39
C GLU A 212 -31.19 18.60 4.44
N ARG A 213 -31.42 19.90 4.20
CA ARG A 213 -30.52 20.73 3.38
C ARG A 213 -29.14 20.86 4.01
N TYR A 214 -29.08 21.03 5.33
CA TYR A 214 -27.81 21.10 6.07
C TYR A 214 -27.04 19.78 5.94
N GLN A 215 -27.69 18.65 6.24
CA GLN A 215 -27.07 17.32 6.12
C GLN A 215 -26.60 17.01 4.70
N LEU A 216 -27.39 17.35 3.69
CA LEU A 216 -27.03 17.15 2.29
C LEU A 216 -25.81 18.00 1.89
N THR A 217 -25.76 19.25 2.36
CA THR A 217 -24.62 20.14 2.13
C THR A 217 -23.35 19.60 2.78
N GLU A 218 -23.45 19.12 4.02
CA GLU A 218 -22.32 18.54 4.73
C GLU A 218 -21.85 17.23 4.09
N ASN A 219 -22.77 16.38 3.64
CA ASN A 219 -22.43 15.17 2.88
C ASN A 219 -21.69 15.50 1.57
N ILE A 220 -22.12 16.51 0.83
CA ILE A 220 -21.42 16.96 -0.40
C ILE A 220 -20.01 17.46 -0.04
N ARG A 221 -19.87 18.25 1.03
CA ARG A 221 -18.57 18.76 1.49
C ARG A 221 -17.63 17.62 1.86
N MET A 222 -18.11 16.65 2.64
CA MET A 222 -17.33 15.48 3.04
C MET A 222 -16.93 14.60 1.86
N LEU A 223 -17.85 14.33 0.92
CA LEU A 223 -17.54 13.53 -0.27
C LEU A 223 -16.48 14.18 -1.16
N LYS A 224 -16.51 15.52 -1.30
CA LYS A 224 -15.46 16.27 -2.01
C LYS A 224 -14.09 16.18 -1.33
N LEU A 225 -14.05 16.00 -0.01
CA LEU A 225 -12.81 15.80 0.75
C LEU A 225 -12.32 14.35 0.65
N LEU A 226 -13.21 13.36 0.76
CA LEU A 226 -12.86 11.94 0.77
C LEU A 226 -12.41 11.41 -0.60
N LEU A 227 -13.02 11.89 -1.70
CA LEU A 227 -12.69 11.43 -3.05
C LEU A 227 -11.20 11.60 -3.43
N PRO A 228 -10.56 12.77 -3.23
CA PRO A 228 -9.14 12.92 -3.50
C PRO A 228 -8.29 12.10 -2.53
N ILE A 229 -8.67 11.99 -1.25
CA ILE A 229 -7.94 11.16 -0.26
C ILE A 229 -7.90 9.69 -0.72
N ASP A 230 -9.04 9.14 -1.11
CA ASP A 230 -9.16 7.76 -1.59
C ASP A 230 -8.41 7.56 -2.93
N SER A 231 -8.47 8.54 -3.83
CA SER A 231 -7.72 8.51 -5.09
C SER A 231 -6.20 8.53 -4.85
N PHE A 232 -5.73 9.37 -3.92
CA PHE A 232 -4.32 9.39 -3.52
C PHE A 232 -3.93 8.11 -2.80
N ASN A 233 -4.79 7.54 -1.96
CA ASN A 233 -4.58 6.25 -1.31
C ASN A 233 -4.37 5.13 -2.35
N LEU A 234 -5.24 5.04 -3.37
CA LEU A 234 -5.07 4.08 -4.47
C LEU A 234 -3.74 4.26 -5.22
N VAL A 235 -3.38 5.51 -5.54
CA VAL A 235 -2.16 5.82 -6.31
C VAL A 235 -0.88 5.61 -5.48
N TYR A 236 -0.89 6.08 -4.24
CA TYR A 236 0.29 6.16 -3.36
C TYR A 236 0.50 4.90 -2.53
N LEU A 237 -0.58 4.31 -2.03
CA LEU A 237 -0.58 3.33 -0.94
C LEU A 237 -0.61 1.89 -1.47
N GLN A 238 -1.35 1.64 -2.55
CA GLN A 238 -1.14 0.42 -3.36
C GLN A 238 0.10 0.53 -4.24
N GLY A 239 0.65 1.74 -4.30
CA GLY A 239 1.82 2.08 -5.05
C GLY A 239 1.74 1.56 -6.46
N ILE A 240 0.58 1.47 -7.14
CA ILE A 240 0.45 0.81 -8.47
C ILE A 240 1.63 1.18 -9.38
N VAL A 241 2.04 2.43 -9.36
CA VAL A 241 3.24 2.95 -10.03
C VAL A 241 4.51 2.13 -9.72
N MET A 242 4.76 1.80 -8.46
CA MET A 242 5.93 1.09 -7.95
C MET A 242 5.98 -0.41 -8.25
N PRO A 243 4.98 -1.29 -7.97
CA PRO A 243 4.96 -2.65 -8.52
C PRO A 243 4.88 -2.66 -10.04
N VAL A 244 4.23 -1.70 -10.71
CA VAL A 244 4.29 -1.60 -12.19
C VAL A 244 5.71 -1.30 -12.65
N ILE A 245 6.41 -0.34 -12.05
CA ILE A 245 7.82 -0.05 -12.33
C ILE A 245 8.70 -1.27 -12.01
N MET A 246 8.50 -1.94 -10.87
CA MET A 246 9.25 -3.14 -10.50
C MET A 246 8.92 -4.33 -11.41
N LEU A 247 7.69 -4.47 -11.89
CA LEU A 247 7.30 -5.50 -12.86
C LEU A 247 7.91 -5.21 -14.23
N ILE A 248 7.89 -3.95 -14.68
CA ILE A 248 8.56 -3.52 -15.92
C ILE A 248 10.06 -3.81 -15.81
N ARG A 249 10.69 -3.43 -14.70
CA ARG A 249 12.11 -3.65 -14.45
C ARG A 249 12.45 -5.14 -14.34
N SER A 250 11.68 -5.92 -13.60
CA SER A 250 11.86 -7.37 -13.48
C SER A 250 11.68 -8.09 -14.81
N ARG A 251 10.72 -7.66 -15.64
CA ARG A 251 10.58 -8.17 -17.02
C ARG A 251 11.79 -7.82 -17.88
N SER A 252 12.31 -6.60 -17.75
CA SER A 252 13.54 -6.16 -18.44
C SER A 252 14.76 -6.99 -18.01
N GLU A 253 14.94 -7.20 -16.71
CA GLU A 253 16.04 -8.01 -16.15
C GLU A 253 15.95 -9.48 -16.59
N ARG A 254 14.75 -10.09 -16.56
CA ARG A 254 14.56 -11.45 -17.09
C ARG A 254 14.78 -11.54 -18.60
N ALA A 255 14.45 -10.49 -19.36
CA ALA A 255 14.71 -10.44 -20.79
C ALA A 255 16.22 -10.38 -21.05
N LEU A 256 16.96 -9.57 -20.27
CA LEU A 256 18.41 -9.50 -20.32
C LEU A 256 19.07 -10.83 -19.94
N GLU A 257 18.61 -11.50 -18.88
CA GLU A 257 19.09 -12.83 -18.50
C GLU A 257 18.89 -13.84 -19.64
N LYS A 258 17.70 -13.86 -20.25
CA LYS A 258 17.43 -14.74 -21.41
C LYS A 258 18.34 -14.41 -22.59
N GLN A 259 18.61 -13.13 -22.84
CA GLN A 259 19.52 -12.70 -23.89
C GLN A 259 20.95 -13.18 -23.61
N LEU A 260 21.46 -12.95 -22.40
CA LEU A 260 22.79 -13.42 -21.97
C LEU A 260 22.91 -14.95 -22.06
N ILE A 261 21.89 -15.69 -21.63
CA ILE A 261 21.84 -17.16 -21.76
C ILE A 261 21.83 -17.57 -23.25
N SER A 262 21.12 -16.85 -24.12
CA SER A 262 21.10 -17.16 -25.56
C SER A 262 22.42 -16.85 -26.26
N THR A 263 23.11 -15.77 -25.87
CA THR A 263 24.41 -15.39 -26.44
C THR A 263 25.53 -16.27 -25.90
N ASN A 264 25.41 -16.72 -24.65
CA ASN A 264 26.31 -17.71 -24.05
C ASN A 264 25.87 -19.15 -24.31
N ASN A 265 24.80 -19.37 -25.10
CA ASN A 265 24.33 -20.71 -25.41
C ASN A 265 25.44 -21.39 -26.23
N PRO A 266 26.12 -22.39 -25.66
CA PRO A 266 27.21 -23.06 -26.33
C PRO A 266 26.57 -23.98 -27.36
N SER A 267 26.25 -23.46 -28.55
CA SER A 267 26.39 -24.31 -29.71
C SER A 267 27.85 -24.80 -29.65
N ASN A 268 28.03 -26.08 -29.28
CA ASN A 268 29.27 -26.69 -28.76
C ASN A 268 30.55 -26.37 -29.57
N ILE A 269 30.39 -25.93 -30.81
CA ILE A 269 31.46 -25.58 -31.74
C ILE A 269 32.15 -24.25 -31.37
N CYS A 270 31.42 -23.25 -30.87
CA CYS A 270 32.00 -21.90 -30.67
C CYS A 270 32.70 -21.76 -29.31
N PHE A 271 32.19 -22.42 -28.26
CA PHE A 271 32.83 -22.40 -26.93
C PHE A 271 34.17 -23.14 -26.94
N PHE A 272 34.20 -24.31 -27.60
CA PHE A 272 35.43 -25.10 -27.74
C PHE A 272 36.47 -24.34 -28.58
N SER A 273 36.06 -23.69 -29.68
CA SER A 273 36.94 -22.84 -30.50
C SER A 273 37.57 -21.69 -29.70
N ARG A 274 36.76 -20.95 -28.91
CA ARG A 274 37.26 -19.83 -28.08
C ARG A 274 38.25 -20.28 -27.01
N TYR A 275 37.97 -21.37 -26.30
CA TYR A 275 38.88 -21.89 -25.28
C TYR A 275 40.14 -22.51 -25.89
N ASN A 276 40.02 -23.18 -27.04
CA ASN A 276 41.16 -23.81 -27.70
C ASN A 276 42.15 -22.77 -28.26
N ILE A 277 41.66 -21.60 -28.69
CA ILE A 277 42.52 -20.46 -29.09
C ILE A 277 43.32 -19.91 -27.90
N GLU A 278 42.72 -19.77 -26.72
CA GLU A 278 43.45 -19.28 -25.54
C GLU A 278 44.37 -20.36 -24.94
N ILE A 279 44.01 -21.65 -25.00
CA ILE A 279 44.90 -22.75 -24.62
C ILE A 279 46.11 -22.85 -25.56
N THR A 280 45.92 -22.66 -26.88
CA THR A 280 47.03 -22.69 -27.86
C THR A 280 47.93 -21.47 -27.81
N LYS A 281 47.47 -20.33 -27.28
CA LYS A 281 48.33 -19.17 -27.03
C LYS A 281 49.29 -19.35 -25.86
N GLY A 282 49.10 -20.39 -25.03
CA GLY A 282 49.93 -20.68 -23.88
C GLY A 282 49.63 -19.75 -22.71
N TRP A 283 49.43 -20.35 -21.54
CA TRP A 283 49.46 -19.63 -20.26
C TRP A 283 50.89 -19.26 -19.90
#